data_AF-A0A929DU77-F1
#
_entry.id   AF-A0A929DU77-F1
#
_cell.length_a   1.000
_cell.length_b   1.000
_cell.length_c   1.000
_cell.angle_alpha   90.00
_cell.angle_beta   90.00
_cell.angle_gamma   90.00
#
_symmetry.space_group_name_H-M   'P 1'
#
loop_
_entity.id
_entity.type
_entity.pdbx_description
1 polymer ?
#
loop_
_entity_poly.entity_id
_entity_poly.type
_entity_poly.pdbx_seq_one_letter_code
_entity_poly.pdbx_strand_id
1 'polypeptide(L)' 'MEVIKERVEKALEKIRPYLVADGGDIALIDITDDMVV' A
#
# COMPACT_ATOMS: atom_id res chain seq x y z
N MET A 1 -10.70 -9.86 6.94
CA MET A 1 -9.44 -9.17 6.60
C MET A 1 -9.42 -8.64 5.16
N GLU A 2 -10.16 -9.26 4.21
CA GLU A 2 -10.21 -8.81 2.80
C GLU A 2 -10.54 -7.32 2.61
N VAL A 3 -11.47 -6.78 3.41
CA VAL A 3 -11.87 -5.36 3.35
C VAL A 3 -10.71 -4.41 3.72
N ILE A 4 -9.82 -4.81 4.63
CA ILE A 4 -8.67 -3.97 5.02
C ILE A 4 -7.66 -3.95 3.89
N LYS A 5 -7.38 -5.11 3.28
CA LYS A 5 -6.47 -5.23 2.14
C LYS A 5 -6.91 -4.34 0.98
N GLU A 6 -8.18 -4.37 0.59
CA GLU A 6 -8.71 -3.48 -0.45
C GLU A 6 -8.54 -2.00 -0.11
N ARG A 7 -8.74 -1.62 1.15
CA ARG A 7 -8.60 -0.22 1.57
C ARG A 7 -7.15 0.25 1.52
N VAL A 8 -6.22 -0.63 1.90
CA VAL A 8 -4.78 -0.36 1.80
C VAL A 8 -4.37 -0.25 0.34
N GLU A 9 -4.77 -1.18 -0.52
CA GLU A 9 -4.47 -1.13 -1.95
C GLU A 9 -4.99 0.16 -2.61
N LYS A 10 -6.25 0.54 -2.34
CA LYS A 10 -6.84 1.81 -2.84
C LYS A 10 -6.09 3.05 -2.34
N ALA A 11 -5.46 2.99 -1.17
CA ALA A 11 -4.64 4.08 -0.67
C ALA A 11 -3.27 4.10 -1.38
N LEU A 12 -2.63 2.95 -1.55
CA LEU A 12 -1.37 2.81 -2.26
C LEU A 12 -1.47 3.25 -3.72
N GLU A 13 -2.56 2.89 -4.41
CA GLU A 13 -2.85 3.33 -5.79
C GLU A 13 -2.83 4.85 -5.96
N LYS A 14 -3.26 5.60 -4.94
CA LYS A 14 -3.25 7.07 -4.98
C LYS A 14 -1.85 7.66 -4.84
N ILE A 15 -0.92 6.93 -4.23
CA ILE A 15 0.43 7.41 -3.90
C ILE A 15 1.44 6.94 -4.95
N ARG A 16 1.24 5.76 -5.56
CA ARG A 16 2.11 5.18 -6.61
C ARG A 16 2.53 6.18 -7.70
N PRO A 17 1.65 7.02 -8.28
CA PRO A 17 2.05 7.93 -9.35
C PRO A 17 3.15 8.91 -8.94
N TYR A 18 3.10 9.38 -7.69
CA TYR A 18 4.10 10.30 -7.15
C TYR A 18 5.42 9.59 -6.89
N LEU A 19 5.38 8.38 -6.31
CA LEU A 19 6.58 7.57 -6.09
C LEU A 19 7.27 7.19 -7.40
N VAL A 20 6.52 6.80 -8.42
CA VAL A 20 7.05 6.49 -9.75
C VAL A 20 7.66 7.72 -10.41
N ALA A 21 7.05 8.90 -10.27
CA ALA A 21 7.60 10.15 -10.77
C ALA A 21 8.97 10.48 -10.13
N ASP A 22 9.14 10.13 -8.86
CA ASP A 22 10.39 10.30 -8.11
C ASP A 22 11.38 9.12 -8.32
N GLY A 23 11.03 8.16 -9.19
CA GLY A 23 11.88 7.01 -9.54
C GLY A 23 11.83 5.83 -8.56
N GLY A 24 10.84 5.80 -7.67
CA GLY A 24 10.60 4.71 -6.73
C GLY A 24 9.38 3.84 -7.09
N ASP A 25 9.22 2.73 -6.36
CA ASP A 25 8.06 1.85 -6.45
C ASP A 25 7.75 1.24 -5.07
N ILE A 26 6.53 0.74 -4.91
CA ILE A 26 6.00 0.23 -3.64
C ILE A 26 5.09 -0.98 -3.92
N ALA A 27 5.22 -2.02 -3.10
CA ALA A 27 4.36 -3.20 -3.13
C ALA A 27 3.86 -3.55 -1.73
N LEU A 28 2.60 -3.98 -1.63
CA LEU A 28 2.06 -4.54 -0.40
C LEU A 28 2.57 -5.97 -0.24
N ILE A 29 3.35 -6.23 0.81
CA ILE A 29 3.93 -7.56 1.08
C ILE A 29 3.00 -8.40 1.95
N ASP A 30 2.58 -7.86 3.10
CA ASP A 30 1.67 -8.52 4.03
C ASP A 30 0.95 -7.50 4.92
N ILE A 31 -0.17 -7.90 5.53
CA ILE A 31 -0.87 -7.13 6.58
C ILE A 31 -0.91 -8.02 7.82
N THR A 32 -0.01 -7.74 8.76
CA THR A 32 0.03 -8.44 10.04
C THR A 32 -1.06 -7.90 10.97
N ASP A 33 -1.60 -8.79 11.83
CA ASP A 33 -2.63 -8.44 12.81
C ASP A 33 -2.15 -7.44 13.87
N ASP A 34 -0.84 -7.25 13.99
CA ASP A 34 -0.23 -6.36 14.97
C ASP A 34 -0.38 -4.87 14.61
N MET A 35 -0.82 -4.53 13.39
CA MET A 35 -1.04 -3.16 12.90
C MET A 35 0.12 -2.17 13.14
N VAL A 36 1.34 -2.65 13.37
CA VAL A 36 2.54 -1.84 13.65
C VAL A 36 3.64 -2.23 12.67
N VAL A 37 4.32 -1.21 12.11
CA VAL A 37 5.49 -1.33 11.24
C VAL A 37 6.70 -0.76 11.95
#